data_AF-A0AAJ6YS87-F1
#
_entry.id   AF-A0AAJ6YS87-F1
#
_cell.length_a   1.000
_cell.length_b   1.000
_cell.length_c   1.000
_cell.angle_alpha   90.00
_cell.angle_beta   90.00
_cell.angle_gamma   90.00
#
_symmetry.space_group_name_H-M   'P 1'
#
loop_
_entity.id
_entity.type
_entity.pdbx_description
1 polymer ?
#
loop_
_entity_poly.entity_id
_entity_poly.type
_entity_poly.pdbx_seq_one_letter_code
_entity_poly.pdbx_strand_id
1 'polypeptide(L)'
;MELKTTDDENEKAICQNLTKTDLLAIKRKIFEIRQALDRLKSKASCAKKHNPNDLKISINKWKIVCQNALQIIYSELKESGQNPKITDILNMLGISKIVVNYSIVDDTFI
;
A
#
# COMPACT_ATOMS: atom_id res chain seq x y z
N MET A 1 -48.15 -21.13 -45.87
CA MET A 1 -46.85 -20.49 -46.15
C MET A 1 -46.14 -20.39 -44.80
N GLU A 2 -45.47 -21.45 -44.39
CA GLU A 2 -44.86 -21.56 -43.06
C GLU A 2 -43.43 -21.01 -43.10
N LEU A 3 -43.18 -20.01 -42.26
CA LEU A 3 -41.85 -19.49 -41.94
C LEU A 3 -41.07 -20.56 -41.19
N LYS A 4 -40.09 -21.20 -41.84
CA LYS A 4 -39.12 -22.05 -41.15
C LYS A 4 -37.86 -21.26 -40.82
N THR A 5 -37.60 -21.25 -39.53
CA THR A 5 -36.55 -20.62 -38.74
C THR A 5 -35.15 -20.97 -39.24
N THR A 6 -34.42 -19.97 -39.76
CA THR A 6 -32.98 -20.06 -40.08
C THR A 6 -32.08 -20.03 -38.85
N ASP A 7 -32.61 -19.72 -37.66
CA ASP A 7 -31.84 -19.61 -36.43
C ASP A 7 -31.62 -20.99 -35.74
N ASP A 8 -32.54 -21.94 -35.90
CA ASP A 8 -32.45 -23.27 -35.29
C ASP A 8 -31.37 -24.16 -35.93
N GLU A 9 -31.10 -24.00 -37.22
CA GLU A 9 -30.07 -24.79 -37.92
C GLU A 9 -28.66 -24.36 -37.54
N ASN A 10 -28.47 -23.08 -37.21
CA ASN A 10 -27.18 -22.52 -36.84
C ASN A 10 -26.77 -22.89 -35.40
N GLU A 11 -27.71 -22.89 -34.44
CA GLU A 11 -27.47 -23.39 -33.07
C GLU A 11 -27.21 -24.91 -33.05
N LYS A 12 -27.91 -25.67 -33.90
CA LYS A 12 -27.75 -27.12 -34.01
C LYS A 12 -26.40 -27.53 -34.61
N ALA A 13 -25.86 -26.77 -35.56
CA ALA A 13 -24.55 -27.01 -36.16
C ALA A 13 -23.38 -26.72 -35.20
N ILE A 14 -23.53 -25.74 -34.30
CA ILE A 14 -22.54 -25.43 -33.26
C ILE A 14 -22.47 -26.56 -32.23
N CYS A 15 -23.61 -27.10 -31.82
CA CYS A 15 -23.70 -28.21 -30.86
C CYS A 15 -23.10 -29.52 -31.39
N GLN A 16 -23.08 -29.75 -32.70
CA GLN A 16 -22.60 -31.00 -33.30
C GLN A 16 -21.07 -31.15 -33.32
N ASN A 17 -20.31 -30.07 -33.12
CA ASN A 17 -18.85 -30.07 -33.17
C ASN A 17 -18.17 -29.81 -31.80
N LEU A 18 -18.95 -29.56 -30.75
CA LEU A 18 -18.43 -29.39 -29.40
C LEU A 18 -18.22 -30.75 -28.75
N THR A 19 -16.96 -31.18 -28.67
CA THR A 19 -16.63 -32.42 -27.98
C THR A 19 -16.65 -32.21 -26.47
N LYS A 20 -16.86 -33.28 -25.71
CA LYS A 20 -16.75 -33.29 -24.23
C LYS A 20 -15.39 -32.72 -23.77
N THR A 21 -14.35 -32.91 -24.56
CA THR A 21 -13.00 -32.39 -24.32
C THR A 21 -12.96 -30.86 -24.40
N ASP A 22 -13.64 -30.26 -25.38
CA ASP A 22 -13.72 -28.81 -25.54
C ASP A 22 -14.44 -28.17 -24.35
N LEU A 23 -15.53 -28.78 -23.90
CA LEU A 23 -16.26 -28.33 -22.71
C LEU A 23 -15.41 -28.40 -21.44
N LEU A 24 -14.62 -29.47 -21.27
CA LEU A 24 -13.70 -29.59 -20.13
C LEU A 24 -12.56 -28.57 -20.21
N ALA A 25 -12.03 -28.30 -21.41
CA ALA A 25 -11.00 -27.28 -21.62
C ALA A 25 -11.53 -25.88 -21.30
N ILE A 26 -12.75 -25.55 -21.75
CA ILE A 26 -13.42 -24.29 -21.43
C ILE A 26 -13.64 -24.16 -19.92
N LYS A 27 -14.13 -25.22 -19.27
CA LYS A 27 -14.35 -25.23 -17.81
C LYS A 27 -13.05 -24.99 -17.03
N ARG A 28 -11.95 -25.62 -17.45
CA ARG A 28 -10.62 -25.39 -16.86
C ARG A 28 -10.18 -23.95 -17.07
N LYS A 29 -10.31 -23.41 -18.28
CA LYS A 29 -9.92 -22.03 -18.61
C LYS A 29 -10.73 -21.00 -17.79
N ILE A 30 -12.03 -21.22 -17.62
CA ILE A 30 -12.88 -20.38 -16.76
C ILE A 30 -12.39 -20.40 -15.31
N PHE A 31 -12.03 -21.58 -14.79
CA PHE A 31 -11.51 -21.70 -13.44
C PHE A 31 -10.17 -20.98 -13.25
N GLU A 32 -9.24 -21.16 -14.20
CA GLU A 32 -7.93 -20.48 -14.18
C GLU A 32 -8.07 -18.95 -14.23
N ILE A 33 -8.95 -18.43 -15.09
CA ILE A 33 -9.21 -16.98 -15.18
C ILE A 33 -9.80 -16.45 -13.86
N ARG A 34 -10.74 -17.18 -13.24
CA ARG A 34 -11.30 -16.78 -11.93
C ARG A 34 -10.23 -16.76 -10.85
N GLN A 35 -9.39 -17.78 -10.78
CA GLN A 35 -8.29 -17.83 -9.81
C GLN A 35 -7.28 -16.70 -10.03
N ALA A 36 -6.94 -16.39 -11.28
CA ALA A 36 -6.07 -15.26 -11.61
C ALA A 36 -6.69 -13.92 -11.20
N LEU A 37 -8.00 -13.74 -11.45
CA LEU A 37 -8.74 -12.56 -11.06
C LEU A 37 -8.76 -12.36 -9.53
N ASP A 38 -8.98 -13.44 -8.77
CA ASP A 38 -9.00 -13.37 -7.30
C ASP A 38 -7.62 -13.03 -6.74
N ARG A 39 -6.55 -13.58 -7.32
CA ARG A 39 -5.17 -13.20 -6.98
C ARG A 39 -4.91 -11.73 -7.25
N LEU A 40 -5.35 -11.22 -8.41
CA LEU A 40 -5.20 -9.80 -8.77
C LEU A 40 -6.00 -8.89 -7.85
N LYS A 41 -7.24 -9.25 -7.50
CA LYS A 41 -8.06 -8.51 -6.54
C LYS A 41 -7.42 -8.49 -5.15
N SER A 42 -6.89 -9.62 -4.68
CA SER A 42 -6.17 -9.70 -3.41
C SER A 42 -4.94 -8.80 -3.41
N LYS A 43 -4.10 -8.88 -4.46
CA LYS A 43 -2.92 -8.02 -4.63
C LYS A 43 -3.30 -6.53 -4.68
N ALA A 44 -4.35 -6.17 -5.41
CA ALA A 44 -4.86 -4.80 -5.48
C ALA A 44 -5.41 -4.32 -4.13
N SER A 45 -6.07 -5.18 -3.36
CA SER A 45 -6.56 -4.86 -2.01
C SER A 45 -5.41 -4.60 -1.04
N CYS A 46 -4.37 -5.44 -1.05
CA CYS A 46 -3.15 -5.20 -0.27
C CYS A 46 -2.46 -3.89 -0.67
N ALA A 47 -2.33 -3.62 -1.97
CA ALA A 47 -1.74 -2.36 -2.46
C ALA A 47 -2.54 -1.12 -2.02
N LYS A 48 -3.87 -1.21 -1.98
CA LYS A 48 -4.74 -0.12 -1.48
C LYS A 48 -4.62 0.12 0.02
N LYS A 49 -4.42 -0.93 0.83
CA LYS A 49 -4.25 -0.82 2.30
C LYS A 49 -2.86 -0.33 2.69
N HIS A 50 -1.85 -0.62 1.86
CA HIS A 50 -0.45 -0.24 2.10
C HIS A 50 0.00 0.80 1.09
N ASN A 51 -0.67 1.95 1.05
CA ASN A 51 -0.19 3.07 0.26
C ASN A 51 1.08 3.63 0.92
N PRO A 52 2.27 3.46 0.30
CA PRO A 52 3.52 3.92 0.89
C PRO A 52 3.55 5.44 1.06
N ASN A 53 2.77 6.19 0.27
CA ASN A 53 2.65 7.64 0.44
C ASN A 53 1.91 7.99 1.74
N ASP A 54 0.86 7.28 2.10
CA ASP A 54 0.11 7.56 3.34
C ASP A 54 0.96 7.26 4.58
N LEU A 55 1.76 6.19 4.52
CA LEU A 55 2.76 5.88 5.54
C LEU A 55 3.83 6.98 5.61
N LYS A 56 4.36 7.42 4.45
CA LYS A 56 5.36 8.51 4.40
C LYS A 56 4.81 9.82 4.94
N ILE A 57 3.57 10.17 4.62
CA ILE A 57 2.87 11.34 5.16
C ILE A 57 2.74 11.22 6.69
N SER A 58 2.31 10.06 7.18
CA SER A 58 2.15 9.82 8.62
C SER A 58 3.49 9.91 9.35
N ILE A 59 4.55 9.30 8.81
CA ILE A 59 5.91 9.37 9.35
C ILE A 59 6.37 10.83 9.39
N ASN A 60 6.20 11.59 8.32
CA ASN A 60 6.59 13.00 8.28
C ASN A 60 5.81 13.84 9.31
N LYS A 61 4.51 13.60 9.47
CA LYS A 61 3.68 14.30 10.46
C LYS A 61 4.19 14.03 11.88
N TRP A 62 4.40 12.76 12.23
CA TRP A 62 4.93 12.39 13.54
C TRP A 62 6.35 12.91 13.75
N LYS A 63 7.19 12.87 12.72
CA LYS A 63 8.55 13.45 12.75
C LYS A 63 8.51 14.93 13.14
N ILE A 64 7.70 15.73 12.46
CA ILE A 64 7.56 17.17 12.74
C ILE A 64 7.08 17.40 14.18
N VAL A 65 6.08 16.65 14.63
CA VAL A 65 5.58 16.76 16.01
C VAL A 65 6.68 16.45 17.03
N CYS A 66 7.48 15.39 16.79
CA CYS A 66 8.62 15.06 17.65
C CYS A 66 9.68 16.16 17.65
N GLN A 67 10.02 16.72 16.49
CA GLN A 67 10.99 17.81 16.37
C GLN A 67 10.52 19.05 17.15
N ASN A 68 9.24 19.43 17.02
CA ASN A 68 8.66 20.54 17.77
C ASN A 68 8.68 20.29 19.29
N ALA A 69 8.31 19.08 19.73
CA ALA A 69 8.35 18.72 21.15
C ALA A 69 9.78 18.78 21.70
N LEU A 70 10.77 18.34 20.94
CA LEU A 70 12.19 18.45 21.32
C LEU A 70 12.65 19.90 21.43
N GLN A 71 12.19 20.79 20.55
CA GLN A 71 12.48 22.23 20.65
C GLN A 71 11.84 22.89 21.88
N ILE A 72 10.62 22.48 22.24
CA ILE A 72 9.95 22.94 23.47
C ILE A 72 10.77 22.51 24.68
N ILE A 73 11.11 21.22 24.79
CA ILE A 73 11.92 20.70 25.90
C ILE A 73 13.28 21.43 25.97
N TYR A 74 13.95 21.61 24.83
CA TYR A 74 15.20 22.37 24.77
C TYR A 74 15.04 23.79 25.30
N SER A 75 13.95 24.47 24.92
CA SER A 75 13.68 25.84 25.36
C SER A 75 13.40 25.91 26.86
N GLU A 76 12.60 24.99 27.40
CA GLU A 76 12.30 24.90 28.84
C GLU A 76 13.57 24.64 29.67
N LEU A 77 14.43 23.73 29.21
CA LEU A 77 15.72 23.48 29.87
C LEU A 77 16.62 24.71 29.82
N LYS A 78 16.64 25.43 28.70
CA LYS A 78 17.40 26.67 28.56
C LYS A 78 16.90 27.76 29.51
N GLU A 79 15.57 27.89 29.65
CA GLU A 79 14.93 28.83 30.59
C GLU A 79 15.23 28.47 32.05
N SER A 80 15.37 27.18 32.38
CA SER A 80 15.79 26.71 33.71
C SER A 80 17.26 27.00 34.06
N GLY A 81 18.00 27.64 33.15
CA GLY A 81 19.43 27.97 33.31
C GLY A 81 20.37 26.85 32.91
N GLN A 82 19.86 25.75 32.34
CA GLN A 82 20.70 24.72 31.74
C GLN A 82 21.11 25.14 30.32
N ASN A 83 22.17 24.52 29.80
CA ASN A 83 22.58 24.71 28.40
C ASN A 83 22.74 23.34 27.72
N PRO A 84 21.64 22.57 27.55
CA PRO A 84 21.72 21.24 26.96
C PRO A 84 22.02 21.33 25.47
N LYS A 85 22.60 20.27 24.88
CA LYS A 85 22.55 20.10 23.41
C LYS A 85 21.37 19.23 23.04
N ILE A 86 20.80 19.43 21.85
CA ILE A 86 19.71 18.54 21.37
C ILE A 86 20.18 17.08 21.31
N THR A 87 21.45 16.82 21.01
CA THR A 87 22.03 15.47 21.09
C THR A 87 21.90 14.83 22.48
N ASP A 88 22.05 15.62 23.54
CA ASP A 88 21.99 15.14 24.91
C ASP A 88 20.55 14.79 25.28
N ILE A 89 19.60 15.63 24.85
CA ILE A 89 18.16 15.39 24.99
C ILE A 89 17.75 14.13 24.23
N LEU A 90 18.21 13.95 22.99
CA LEU A 90 17.94 12.76 22.20
C LEU A 90 18.48 11.49 22.87
N ASN A 91 19.71 11.54 23.37
CA ASN A 91 20.31 10.41 24.08
C ASN A 91 19.56 10.08 25.38
N MET A 92 19.15 11.09 26.15
CA MET A 92 18.38 10.94 27.39
C MET A 92 17.01 10.29 27.14
N LEU A 93 16.38 10.61 26.01
CA LEU A 93 15.10 10.04 25.59
C LEU A 93 15.23 8.72 24.81
N GLY A 94 16.46 8.26 24.55
CA GLY A 94 16.70 7.05 23.74
C GLY A 94 16.30 7.18 22.28
N ILE A 95 16.25 8.41 21.74
CA ILE A 95 15.80 8.69 20.37
C ILE A 95 17.02 8.73 19.44
N SER A 96 16.97 7.93 18.38
CA SER A 96 18.01 8.00 17.34
C SER A 96 17.87 9.28 16.51
N LYS A 97 19.00 9.99 16.35
CA LYS A 97 19.14 11.17 15.46
C LYS A 97 18.67 10.92 14.02
N ILE A 98 18.73 9.68 13.54
CA ILE A 98 18.27 9.30 12.20
C ILE A 98 16.75 9.36 12.11
N VAL A 99 16.02 9.01 13.17
CA VAL A 99 14.56 8.97 13.19
C VAL A 99 13.95 10.38 13.10
N VAL A 100 14.64 11.36 13.69
CA VAL A 100 14.23 12.78 13.68
C VAL A 100 15.01 13.62 12.66
N ASN A 101 15.82 13.00 11.80
CA ASN A 101 16.70 13.68 10.84
C ASN A 101 17.50 14.85 11.45
N TYR A 102 18.10 14.65 12.62
CA TYR A 102 18.90 15.69 13.25
C TYR A 102 20.35 15.64 12.77
N SER A 103 20.85 16.77 12.24
CA SER A 103 22.25 16.96 11.85
C SER A 103 23.04 17.51 13.03
N ILE A 104 24.07 16.77 13.43
CA ILE A 104 25.01 17.23 14.47
C ILE A 104 25.92 18.35 13.92
N VAL A 105 26.21 18.31 12.62
CA VAL A 105 27.12 19.27 11.98
C VAL A 105 26.48 20.65 11.88
N ASP A 106 25.20 20.67 11.48
CA ASP A 106 24.45 21.90 11.24
C ASP A 106 23.63 22.33 12.47
N ASP A 107 23.67 21.55 13.55
CA ASP A 107 22.90 21.72 14.79
C ASP A 107 21.39 21.97 14.54
N THR A 108 20.81 21.27 13.56
CA THR A 108 19.43 21.50 13.13
C THR A 108 18.73 20.23 12.61
N PHE A 109 17.41 20.28 12.54
CA PHE A 109 16.57 19.22 11.99
C PHE A 109 16.41 19.37 10.45
N ILE A 110 16.45 18.24 9.73
CA ILE A 110 16.40 18.15 8.25
C ILE A 110 15.13 17.43 7.74
#